data_AF-A0A7S2X8P9-F1
#
_entry.id   AF-A0A7S2X8P9-F1
#
_cell.length_a   1.000
_cell.length_b   1.000
_cell.length_c   1.000
_cell.angle_alpha   90.00
_cell.angle_beta   90.00
_cell.angle_gamma   90.00
#
_symmetry.space_group_name_H-M   'P 1'
#
loop_
_entity.id
_entity.type
_entity.pdbx_description
1 polymer ?
#
loop_
_entity_poly.entity_id
_entity_poly.type
_entity_poly.pdbx_seq_one_letter_code
_entity_poly.pdbx_strand_id
1 'polypeptide(L)'
;DVDDCMRALQKALSLEAKAAPAAPAPWTRFDRKRIMAWGGSHGGFLTTHFIGQFPNKFKAAATRNPVTDVAFMVTETDIPDWCYTEGGVDYDAAHMPSGDDYKRFFEMSPVCHATKIKTPLLMLLGLKDLRVPPSQGLNFHRVLKARGVKTKCLVYP
;
A
#
# COMPACT_ATOMS: atom_id res chain seq x y z
N ASP A 1 6.85 10.13 -2.84
CA ASP A 1 6.92 8.86 -2.08
C ASP A 1 5.80 8.78 -1.02
N VAL A 2 5.84 7.81 -0.10
CA VAL A 2 4.87 7.68 1.02
C VAL A 2 4.84 8.94 1.88
N ASP A 3 5.99 9.55 2.14
CA ASP A 3 6.10 10.73 2.99
C ASP A 3 5.50 11.97 2.31
N ASP A 4 5.69 12.14 1.00
CA ASP A 4 5.02 13.21 0.23
C ASP A 4 3.51 13.12 0.34
N CYS A 5 2.94 11.92 0.14
CA CYS A 5 1.51 11.72 0.26
C CYS A 5 1.01 12.01 1.69
N MET A 6 1.79 11.66 2.69
CA MET A 6 1.46 11.93 4.09
C MET A 6 1.59 13.41 4.46
N ARG A 7 2.59 14.12 3.93
CA ARG A 7 2.71 15.58 4.02
C ARG A 7 1.52 16.26 3.36
N ALA A 8 1.12 15.81 2.17
CA ALA A 8 -0.05 16.33 1.47
C ALA A 8 -1.34 16.13 2.28
N LEU A 9 -1.53 14.93 2.86
CA LEU A 9 -2.66 14.65 3.76
C LEU A 9 -2.63 15.57 4.99
N GLN A 10 -1.49 15.70 5.66
CA GLN A 10 -1.36 16.57 6.83
C GLN A 10 -1.67 18.04 6.50
N LYS A 11 -1.16 18.53 5.37
CA LYS A 11 -1.46 19.88 4.86
C LYS A 11 -2.95 20.05 4.66
N ALA A 12 -3.62 19.12 3.96
CA ALA A 12 -5.06 19.17 3.73
C ALA A 12 -5.85 19.21 5.05
N LEU A 13 -5.52 18.36 6.02
CA LEU A 13 -6.19 18.32 7.32
C LEU A 13 -5.88 19.55 8.21
N SER A 14 -4.79 20.28 7.94
CA SER A 14 -4.43 21.51 8.67
C SER A 14 -5.19 22.74 8.15
N LEU A 15 -5.50 22.77 6.85
CA LEU A 15 -6.26 23.85 6.22
C LEU A 15 -7.71 23.87 6.72
N GLU A 16 -8.30 22.70 6.99
CA GLU A 16 -9.62 22.58 7.58
C GLU A 16 -9.67 23.16 9.02
N ALA A 17 -8.68 22.83 9.86
CA ALA A 17 -8.65 23.31 11.25
C ALA A 17 -8.59 24.84 11.38
N LYS A 18 -8.19 25.53 10.33
CA LYS A 18 -8.07 27.00 10.26
C LYS A 18 -9.26 27.68 9.57
N ALA A 19 -10.17 26.92 8.96
CA ALA A 19 -11.33 27.49 8.25
C ALA A 19 -12.44 27.88 9.25
N ALA A 20 -12.59 29.19 9.48
CA ALA A 20 -13.77 29.80 10.13
C ALA A 20 -15.06 29.57 9.29
N PRO A 21 -16.28 29.75 9.82
CA PRO A 21 -17.51 29.14 9.29
C PRO A 21 -18.01 29.67 7.93
N ALA A 22 -17.31 30.58 7.26
CA ALA A 22 -17.64 30.98 5.90
C ALA A 22 -17.44 29.79 4.96
N ALA A 23 -18.50 29.39 4.27
CA ALA A 23 -18.61 28.14 3.52
C ALA A 23 -17.44 27.93 2.56
N PRO A 24 -16.45 27.09 2.90
CA PRO A 24 -15.39 26.77 1.97
C PRO A 24 -15.96 25.78 0.95
N ALA A 25 -15.39 25.73 -0.25
CA ALA A 25 -15.88 24.87 -1.34
C ALA A 25 -16.18 23.44 -0.84
N PRO A 26 -17.21 22.73 -1.34
CA PRO A 26 -17.66 21.46 -0.77
C PRO A 26 -16.56 20.38 -0.63
N TRP A 27 -15.46 20.51 -1.36
CA TRP A 27 -14.30 19.61 -1.35
C TRP A 27 -13.22 19.93 -0.30
N THR A 28 -13.37 20.98 0.52
CA THR A 28 -12.33 21.42 1.49
C THR A 28 -12.64 21.07 2.95
N ARG A 29 -13.72 20.32 3.22
CA ARG A 29 -14.04 19.80 4.57
C ARG A 29 -13.84 18.29 4.61
N PHE A 30 -12.90 17.82 5.44
CA PHE A 30 -12.53 16.42 5.57
C PHE A 30 -12.50 16.02 7.05
N ASP A 31 -13.47 15.23 7.48
CA ASP A 31 -13.50 14.78 8.87
C ASP A 31 -12.30 13.89 9.22
N ARG A 32 -11.42 14.40 10.09
CA ARG A 32 -10.22 13.71 10.61
C ARG A 32 -10.54 12.36 11.26
N LYS A 33 -11.77 12.14 11.72
CA LYS A 33 -12.24 10.88 12.30
C LYS A 33 -12.76 9.90 11.25
N ARG A 34 -12.93 10.31 10.00
CA ARG A 34 -13.46 9.50 8.88
C ARG A 34 -12.53 9.49 7.67
N ILE A 35 -11.25 9.22 7.92
CA ILE A 35 -10.24 9.07 6.85
C ILE A 35 -10.12 7.59 6.47
N MET A 36 -10.21 7.32 5.17
CA MET A 36 -9.95 6.02 4.56
C MET A 36 -8.85 6.15 3.51
N ALA A 37 -8.00 5.13 3.40
CA ALA A 37 -7.02 5.01 2.32
C ALA A 37 -7.52 4.01 1.28
N TRP A 38 -7.33 4.30 0.00
CA TRP A 38 -7.66 3.37 -1.06
C TRP A 38 -6.73 3.52 -2.25
N GLY A 39 -6.41 2.40 -2.90
CA GLY A 39 -5.67 2.38 -4.15
C GLY A 39 -5.48 0.97 -4.68
N GLY A 40 -5.21 0.85 -5.97
CA GLY A 40 -4.87 -0.42 -6.60
C GLY A 40 -3.47 -0.43 -7.20
N SER A 41 -2.90 -1.61 -7.44
CA SER A 41 -1.52 -1.77 -7.93
C SER A 41 -0.53 -0.99 -7.05
N HIS A 42 0.27 -0.08 -7.60
CA HIS A 42 1.13 0.84 -6.84
C HIS A 42 0.35 1.77 -5.89
N GLY A 43 -0.89 2.16 -6.21
CA GLY A 43 -1.77 2.82 -5.25
C GLY A 43 -2.12 1.93 -4.04
N GLY A 44 -2.16 0.61 -4.26
CA GLY A 44 -2.29 -0.40 -3.21
C GLY A 44 -1.04 -0.47 -2.33
N PHE A 45 0.16 -0.42 -2.93
CA PHE A 45 1.45 -0.30 -2.25
C PHE A 45 1.47 0.89 -1.29
N LEU A 46 1.14 2.08 -1.80
CA LEU A 46 1.03 3.30 -0.99
C LEU A 46 -0.03 3.17 0.11
N THR A 47 -1.20 2.59 -0.21
CA THR A 47 -2.28 2.37 0.78
C THR A 47 -1.81 1.49 1.93
N THR A 48 -1.13 0.38 1.63
CA THR A 48 -0.60 -0.54 2.65
C THR A 48 0.54 0.08 3.45
N HIS A 49 1.37 0.91 2.82
CA HIS A 49 2.37 1.74 3.51
C HIS A 49 1.73 2.74 4.47
N PHE A 50 0.68 3.45 4.05
CA PHE A 50 0.00 4.42 4.90
C PHE A 50 -0.53 3.79 6.18
N ILE A 51 -1.20 2.63 6.10
CA ILE A 51 -1.75 1.97 7.28
C ILE A 51 -0.68 1.28 8.14
N GLY A 52 0.48 0.92 7.57
CA GLY A 52 1.61 0.32 8.28
C GLY A 52 2.48 1.36 8.99
N GLN A 53 2.82 2.44 8.32
CA GLN A 53 3.68 3.50 8.85
C GLN A 53 2.91 4.49 9.72
N PHE A 54 1.60 4.68 9.46
CA PHE A 54 0.75 5.62 10.20
C PHE A 54 -0.51 4.94 10.77
N PRO A 55 -0.34 3.94 11.68
CA PRO A 55 -1.41 3.03 12.10
C PRO A 55 -2.59 3.68 12.82
N ASN A 56 -2.47 4.95 13.21
CA ASN A 56 -3.50 5.71 13.92
C ASN A 56 -4.33 6.65 13.03
N LYS A 57 -3.95 6.81 11.75
CA LYS A 57 -4.53 7.85 10.89
C LYS A 57 -5.79 7.40 10.15
N PHE A 58 -5.85 6.12 9.75
CA PHE A 58 -6.91 5.61 8.89
C PHE A 58 -7.88 4.72 9.66
N LYS A 59 -9.19 4.89 9.41
CA LYS A 59 -10.25 4.08 10.02
C LYS A 59 -10.58 2.82 9.25
N ALA A 60 -10.34 2.85 7.95
CA ALA A 60 -10.45 1.72 7.06
C ALA A 60 -9.46 1.91 5.91
N ALA A 61 -9.13 0.81 5.24
CA ALA A 61 -8.45 0.84 3.97
C ALA A 61 -9.06 -0.19 3.02
N ALA A 62 -8.93 0.04 1.72
CA ALA A 62 -9.24 -0.96 0.74
C ALA A 62 -8.23 -0.93 -0.42
N THR A 63 -7.94 -2.08 -1.01
CA THR A 63 -6.99 -2.20 -2.11
C THR A 63 -7.49 -3.09 -3.22
N ARG A 64 -7.00 -2.84 -4.44
CA ARG A 64 -7.25 -3.67 -5.63
C ARG A 64 -5.93 -4.15 -6.22
N ASN A 65 -5.68 -5.46 -6.22
CA ASN A 65 -4.42 -6.07 -6.67
C ASN A 65 -3.20 -5.29 -6.14
N PRO A 66 -3.03 -5.16 -4.81
CA PRO A 66 -1.96 -4.34 -4.23
C PRO A 66 -0.60 -5.01 -4.37
N VAL A 67 0.43 -4.22 -4.70
CA VAL A 67 1.81 -4.66 -4.46
C VAL A 67 2.08 -4.56 -2.96
N THR A 68 2.54 -5.64 -2.34
CA THR A 68 2.73 -5.73 -0.88
C THR A 68 4.12 -6.18 -0.47
N ASP A 69 4.80 -6.93 -1.34
CA ASP A 69 6.11 -7.51 -1.14
C ASP A 69 6.83 -7.58 -2.49
N VAL A 70 7.68 -6.59 -2.77
CA VAL A 70 8.48 -6.45 -3.99
C VAL A 70 9.53 -7.56 -4.08
N ALA A 71 10.11 -7.98 -2.95
CA ALA A 71 11.09 -9.06 -2.91
C ALA A 71 10.46 -10.39 -3.37
N PHE A 72 9.20 -10.62 -3.02
CA PHE A 72 8.44 -11.75 -3.52
C PHE A 72 7.94 -11.52 -4.97
N MET A 73 7.47 -10.31 -5.28
CA MET A 73 6.84 -10.00 -6.57
C MET A 73 7.80 -10.11 -7.76
N VAL A 74 9.07 -9.75 -7.59
CA VAL A 74 10.06 -9.64 -8.68
C VAL A 74 10.21 -10.92 -9.52
N THR A 75 9.88 -12.09 -8.95
CA THR A 75 9.93 -13.38 -9.65
C THR A 75 8.59 -13.88 -10.16
N GLU A 76 7.48 -13.21 -9.83
CA GLU A 76 6.12 -13.62 -10.22
C GLU A 76 5.48 -12.70 -11.25
N THR A 77 5.84 -11.41 -11.27
CA THR A 77 5.23 -10.40 -12.14
C THR A 77 5.67 -10.52 -13.60
N ASP A 78 4.81 -10.12 -14.53
CA ASP A 78 5.14 -9.98 -15.96
C ASP A 78 6.02 -8.74 -16.27
N ILE A 79 6.31 -7.89 -15.28
CA ILE A 79 7.18 -6.70 -15.38
C ILE A 79 8.21 -6.62 -14.25
N PRO A 80 9.19 -7.53 -14.22
CA PRO A 80 10.21 -7.51 -13.19
C PRO A 80 10.95 -6.17 -13.16
N ASP A 81 11.13 -5.50 -14.30
CA ASP A 81 11.79 -4.19 -14.45
C ASP A 81 11.22 -3.10 -13.53
N TRP A 82 9.93 -3.15 -13.20
CA TRP A 82 9.33 -2.22 -12.25
C TRP A 82 9.84 -2.42 -10.83
N CYS A 83 10.03 -3.67 -10.39
CA CYS A 83 10.57 -3.96 -9.05
C CYS A 83 11.98 -3.39 -8.89
N TYR A 84 12.81 -3.52 -9.92
CA TYR A 84 14.17 -2.98 -9.97
C TYR A 84 14.13 -1.44 -9.93
N THR A 85 13.33 -0.83 -10.81
CA THR A 85 13.17 0.64 -10.87
C THR A 85 12.75 1.22 -9.53
N GLU A 86 11.73 0.66 -8.89
CA GLU A 86 11.25 1.11 -7.57
C GLU A 86 12.28 0.85 -6.47
N GLY A 87 13.04 -0.25 -6.55
CA GLY A 87 14.15 -0.55 -5.66
C GLY A 87 15.35 0.36 -5.80
N GLY A 88 15.43 1.12 -6.90
CA GLY A 88 16.62 1.89 -7.28
C GLY A 88 17.78 0.99 -7.70
N VAL A 89 17.47 -0.15 -8.33
CA VAL A 89 18.42 -1.14 -8.84
C VAL A 89 18.34 -1.13 -10.37
N ASP A 90 19.48 -1.23 -11.05
CA ASP A 90 19.50 -1.34 -12.51
C ASP A 90 18.93 -2.69 -12.95
N TYR A 91 17.98 -2.66 -13.87
CA TYR A 91 17.38 -3.87 -14.41
C TYR A 91 18.25 -4.48 -15.51
N ASP A 92 18.57 -5.76 -15.36
CA ASP A 92 19.19 -6.59 -16.39
C ASP A 92 18.43 -7.91 -16.52
N ALA A 93 17.80 -8.14 -17.67
CA ALA A 93 17.04 -9.36 -17.96
C ALA A 93 17.90 -10.64 -17.93
N ALA A 94 19.23 -10.53 -18.03
CA ALA A 94 20.14 -11.67 -17.98
C ALA A 94 20.54 -12.06 -16.53
N HIS A 95 20.22 -11.24 -15.52
CA HIS A 95 20.69 -11.44 -14.15
C HIS A 95 19.54 -11.42 -13.14
N MET A 96 19.60 -12.36 -12.20
CA MET A 96 18.67 -12.39 -11.07
C MET A 96 19.07 -11.35 -10.02
N PRO A 97 18.14 -10.85 -9.18
CA PRO A 97 18.49 -9.95 -8.08
C PRO A 97 19.50 -10.61 -7.14
N SER A 98 20.50 -9.84 -6.70
CA SER A 98 21.43 -10.28 -5.66
C SER A 98 20.75 -10.38 -4.30
N GLY A 99 21.43 -10.98 -3.31
CA GLY A 99 20.92 -11.01 -1.94
C GLY A 99 20.68 -9.61 -1.35
N ASP A 100 21.52 -8.64 -1.71
CA ASP A 100 21.37 -7.24 -1.29
C ASP A 100 20.17 -6.57 -1.98
N ASP A 101 19.90 -6.91 -3.25
CA ASP A 101 18.71 -6.42 -3.96
C ASP A 101 17.42 -6.97 -3.33
N TYR A 102 17.38 -8.27 -3.01
CA TYR A 102 16.23 -8.84 -2.28
C TYR A 102 16.00 -8.17 -0.93
N LYS A 103 17.08 -7.89 -0.19
CA LYS A 103 17.01 -7.14 1.08
C LYS A 103 16.44 -5.75 0.85
N ARG A 104 16.91 -5.03 -0.18
CA ARG A 104 16.43 -3.71 -0.57
C ARG A 104 14.94 -3.72 -0.92
N PHE A 105 14.52 -4.66 -1.77
CA PHE A 105 13.13 -4.84 -2.18
C PHE A 105 12.22 -5.12 -0.97
N PHE A 106 12.66 -5.94 -0.02
CA PHE A 106 11.89 -6.21 1.19
C PHE A 106 11.77 -4.97 2.09
N GLU A 107 12.86 -4.25 2.32
CA GLU A 107 12.90 -3.07 3.20
C GLU A 107 11.97 -1.95 2.70
N MET A 108 11.85 -1.77 1.39
CA MET A 108 10.94 -0.79 0.80
C MET A 108 9.48 -1.27 0.72
N SER A 109 9.21 -2.56 0.98
CA SER A 109 7.88 -3.15 0.80
C SER A 109 6.95 -2.91 1.99
N PRO A 110 5.64 -2.74 1.78
CA PRO A 110 4.66 -2.57 2.85
C PRO A 110 4.67 -3.68 3.90
N VAL A 111 5.03 -4.91 3.51
CA VAL A 111 5.11 -6.06 4.41
C VAL A 111 6.11 -5.87 5.56
N CYS A 112 7.17 -5.08 5.39
CA CYS A 112 8.12 -4.79 6.48
C CYS A 112 7.47 -4.00 7.63
N HIS A 113 6.34 -3.34 7.38
CA HIS A 113 5.53 -2.62 8.36
C HIS A 113 4.28 -3.38 8.81
N ALA A 114 4.08 -4.62 8.34
CA ALA A 114 2.87 -5.38 8.63
C ALA A 114 2.64 -5.59 10.13
N THR A 115 3.69 -5.59 10.95
CA THR A 115 3.62 -5.70 12.42
C THR A 115 2.99 -4.49 13.13
N LYS A 116 2.88 -3.35 12.43
CA LYS A 116 2.30 -2.10 12.96
C LYS A 116 0.83 -1.90 12.53
N ILE A 117 0.41 -2.59 11.47
CA ILE A 117 -0.93 -2.42 10.88
C ILE A 117 -2.01 -2.80 11.89
N LYS A 118 -3.02 -1.94 12.03
CA LYS A 118 -4.25 -2.20 12.80
C LYS A 118 -5.53 -1.75 12.11
N THR A 119 -5.40 -1.02 11.00
CA THR A 119 -6.53 -0.54 10.20
C THR A 119 -7.25 -1.72 9.55
N PRO A 120 -8.59 -1.82 9.67
CA PRO A 120 -9.36 -2.79 8.92
C PRO A 120 -9.12 -2.67 7.40
N LEU A 121 -8.85 -3.79 6.74
CA LEU A 121 -8.45 -3.80 5.32
C LEU A 121 -9.34 -4.72 4.48
N LEU A 122 -9.88 -4.19 3.39
CA LEU A 122 -10.52 -4.96 2.31
C LEU A 122 -9.55 -5.11 1.13
N MET A 123 -9.29 -6.31 0.67
CA MET A 123 -8.49 -6.60 -0.52
C MET A 123 -9.38 -7.20 -1.61
N LEU A 124 -9.24 -6.69 -2.83
CA LEU A 124 -9.91 -7.16 -4.04
C LEU A 124 -8.83 -7.70 -4.98
N LEU A 125 -8.83 -8.99 -5.27
CA LEU A 125 -7.76 -9.67 -6.03
C LEU A 125 -8.31 -10.30 -7.31
N GLY A 126 -7.68 -10.06 -8.45
CA GLY A 126 -7.95 -10.77 -9.71
C GLY A 126 -7.08 -12.02 -9.83
N LEU A 127 -7.67 -13.19 -10.09
CA LEU A 127 -6.92 -14.45 -10.23
C LEU A 127 -6.01 -14.50 -11.46
N LYS A 128 -6.36 -13.72 -12.49
CA LYS A 128 -5.62 -13.65 -13.77
C LYS A 128 -4.70 -12.43 -13.86
N ASP A 129 -4.49 -11.72 -12.75
CA ASP A 129 -3.58 -10.57 -12.75
C ASP A 129 -2.13 -11.07 -12.85
N LEU A 130 -1.48 -10.83 -13.99
CA LEU A 130 -0.07 -11.14 -14.23
C LEU A 130 0.85 -10.01 -13.75
N ARG A 131 0.30 -8.80 -13.61
CA ARG A 131 0.99 -7.55 -13.28
C ARG A 131 1.27 -7.47 -11.79
N VAL A 132 0.24 -7.69 -10.99
CA VAL A 132 0.36 -7.86 -9.54
C VAL A 132 -0.30 -9.19 -9.17
N PRO A 133 0.48 -10.29 -9.19
CA PRO A 133 -0.05 -11.62 -8.93
C PRO A 133 -0.86 -11.70 -7.64
N PRO A 134 -1.99 -12.44 -7.62
CA PRO A 134 -2.89 -12.51 -6.47
C PRO A 134 -2.22 -13.04 -5.19
N SER A 135 -1.11 -13.77 -5.34
CA SER A 135 -0.24 -14.22 -4.26
C SER A 135 0.18 -13.07 -3.33
N GLN A 136 0.41 -11.85 -3.85
CA GLN A 136 0.71 -10.64 -3.08
C GLN A 136 -0.36 -10.38 -2.01
N GLY A 137 -1.60 -10.18 -2.45
CA GLY A 137 -2.72 -9.92 -1.55
C GLY A 137 -3.07 -11.11 -0.65
N LEU A 138 -2.95 -12.34 -1.15
CA LEU A 138 -3.22 -13.55 -0.37
C LEU A 138 -2.22 -13.74 0.78
N ASN A 139 -0.93 -13.55 0.52
CA ASN A 139 0.12 -13.66 1.54
C ASN A 139 -0.01 -12.53 2.56
N PHE A 140 -0.22 -11.30 2.12
CA PHE A 140 -0.44 -10.17 3.02
C PHE A 140 -1.70 -10.34 3.90
N HIS A 141 -2.79 -10.86 3.33
CA HIS A 141 -4.00 -11.22 4.09
C HIS A 141 -3.71 -12.22 5.21
N ARG A 142 -2.93 -13.27 4.92
CA ARG A 142 -2.54 -14.28 5.92
C ARG A 142 -1.71 -13.67 7.05
N VAL A 143 -0.73 -12.82 6.72
CA VAL A 143 0.10 -12.09 7.71
C VAL A 143 -0.79 -11.25 8.63
N LEU A 144 -1.71 -10.46 8.06
CA LEU A 144 -2.58 -9.60 8.85
C LEU A 144 -3.59 -10.39 9.69
N LYS A 145 -4.14 -11.48 9.15
CA LYS A 145 -5.05 -12.37 9.86
C LYS A 145 -4.36 -13.04 11.05
N ALA A 146 -3.12 -13.49 10.89
CA ALA A 146 -2.32 -14.07 11.98
C ALA A 146 -2.08 -13.07 13.13
N ARG A 147 -2.09 -11.77 12.82
CA ARG A 147 -1.98 -10.69 13.82
C ARG A 147 -3.33 -10.23 14.41
N GLY A 148 -4.43 -10.87 14.04
CA GLY A 148 -5.76 -10.49 14.50
C GLY A 148 -6.30 -9.19 13.89
N VAL A 149 -5.72 -8.69 12.80
CA VAL A 149 -6.24 -7.51 12.10
C VAL A 149 -7.52 -7.90 11.35
N LYS A 150 -8.58 -7.10 11.50
CA LYS A 150 -9.84 -7.27 10.77
C LYS A 150 -9.59 -7.10 9.26
N THR A 151 -9.60 -8.20 8.52
CA THR A 151 -9.34 -8.19 7.08
C THR A 151 -10.40 -8.99 6.34
N LYS A 152 -10.71 -8.55 5.12
CA LYS A 152 -11.54 -9.29 4.16
C LYS A 152 -10.79 -9.35 2.84
N CYS A 153 -10.66 -10.54 2.27
CA CYS A 153 -10.03 -10.75 0.97
C CYS A 153 -11.07 -11.35 0.03
N LEU A 154 -11.35 -10.65 -1.07
CA LEU A 154 -12.25 -11.09 -2.13
C LEU A 154 -11.43 -11.38 -3.36
N VAL A 155 -11.69 -12.53 -3.96
CA VAL A 155 -10.94 -13.05 -5.11
C VAL A 155 -11.90 -13.22 -6.28
N TYR A 156 -11.52 -12.71 -7.45
CA TYR A 156 -12.33 -12.63 -8.65
C TYR A 156 -11.69 -13.47 -9.78
N PRO A 157 -12.48 -14.30 -10.49
CA PRO A 157 -11.98 -15.22 -11.52
C PRO A 157 -11.60 -14.56 -12.85
#